data_AF-A0A6I4P455-F1
#
_entry.id   AF-A0A6I4P455-F1
#
_cell.length_a   1.000
_cell.length_b   1.000
_cell.length_c   1.000
_cell.angle_alpha   90.00
_cell.angle_beta   90.00
_cell.angle_gamma   90.00
#
_symmetry.space_group_name_H-M   'P 1'
#
loop_
_entity.id
_entity.type
_entity.pdbx_description
1 polymer ?
#
loop_
_entity_poly.entity_id
_entity_poly.type
_entity_poly.pdbx_seq_one_letter_code
_entity_poly.pdbx_strand_id
1 'polypeptide(L)'
;MSGGVEIPYDVLNRLNGSLKQIIVEFDRAGARGDALEAAIGRPFGRGGLRDAAGKFESAWNDKRDTLREKLEEIQQKVDQVGSGWADWDADASAQLRVESGDTTRLPKAV
;
A
#
# COMPACT_ATOMS: atom_id res chain seq x y z
N MET A 1 -20.50 -13.63 -20.11
CA MET A 1 -20.67 -12.52 -19.13
C MET A 1 -19.35 -12.39 -18.39
N SER A 2 -18.45 -11.51 -18.85
CA SER A 2 -17.27 -11.15 -18.05
C SER A 2 -17.81 -10.36 -16.86
N GLY A 3 -17.78 -10.92 -15.65
CA GLY A 3 -18.22 -10.23 -14.45
C GLY A 3 -17.23 -9.11 -14.14
N GLY A 4 -17.49 -7.92 -14.68
CA GLY A 4 -16.69 -6.74 -14.37
C GLY A 4 -16.78 -6.42 -12.88
N VAL A 5 -15.64 -6.08 -12.28
CA VAL A 5 -15.58 -5.58 -10.91
C VAL A 5 -15.54 -4.05 -10.98
N GLU A 6 -16.55 -3.41 -10.43
CA GLU A 6 -16.60 -1.95 -10.28
C GLU A 6 -15.96 -1.56 -8.94
N ILE A 7 -14.91 -0.74 -8.99
CA ILE A 7 -14.17 -0.32 -7.81
C ILE A 7 -14.29 1.20 -7.65
N PRO A 8 -14.96 1.68 -6.58
CA PRO A 8 -15.03 3.11 -6.28
C PRO A 8 -13.66 3.73 -5.95
N TYR A 9 -13.44 4.98 -6.34
CA TYR A 9 -12.21 5.71 -6.03
C TYR A 9 -11.93 5.84 -4.53
N ASP A 10 -12.97 6.02 -3.71
CA ASP A 10 -12.82 6.12 -2.26
C ASP A 10 -12.31 4.82 -1.65
N VAL A 11 -12.69 3.67 -2.23
CA VAL A 11 -12.18 2.35 -1.82
C VAL A 11 -10.70 2.21 -2.14
N LEU A 12 -10.26 2.62 -3.34
CA LEU A 12 -8.84 2.61 -3.70
C LEU A 12 -8.02 3.53 -2.79
N ASN A 13 -8.52 4.73 -2.51
CA ASN A 13 -7.84 5.67 -1.61
C ASN A 13 -7.75 5.16 -0.18
N ARG A 14 -8.83 4.55 0.35
CA ARG A 14 -8.80 3.92 1.68
C ARG A 14 -7.82 2.76 1.73
N LEU A 15 -7.83 1.89 0.72
CA LEU A 15 -6.89 0.78 0.62
C LEU A 15 -5.43 1.28 0.59
N ASN A 16 -5.15 2.29 -0.22
CA ASN A 16 -3.83 2.92 -0.30
C ASN A 16 -3.38 3.47 1.06
N GLY A 17 -4.27 4.17 1.77
CA GLY A 17 -4.01 4.68 3.11
C GLY A 17 -3.72 3.58 4.14
N SER A 18 -4.53 2.53 4.16
CA SER A 18 -4.34 1.37 5.04
C SER A 18 -3.02 0.65 4.76
N LEU A 19 -2.65 0.47 3.49
CA LEU A 19 -1.38 -0.16 3.12
C LEU A 19 -0.19 0.67 3.62
N LYS A 20 -0.22 2.00 3.44
CA LYS A 20 0.83 2.90 3.96
C LYS A 20 0.97 2.78 5.48
N GLN A 21 -0.14 2.69 6.21
CA GLN A 21 -0.10 2.51 7.67
C GLN A 21 0.54 1.17 8.07
N ILE A 22 0.13 0.08 7.43
CA ILE A 22 0.68 -1.26 7.71
C ILE A 22 2.18 -1.30 7.42
N ILE A 23 2.64 -0.73 6.30
CA ILE A 23 4.06 -0.65 5.95
C ILE A 23 4.86 0.06 7.06
N VAL A 24 4.35 1.17 7.59
CA VAL A 24 4.99 1.91 8.70
C VAL A 24 5.02 1.10 10.00
N GLU A 25 3.97 0.33 10.29
CA GLU A 25 3.95 -0.55 11.47
C GLU A 25 4.99 -1.67 11.35
N PHE A 26 5.14 -2.25 10.16
CA PHE A 26 6.15 -3.26 9.87
C PHE A 26 7.57 -2.71 10.08
N ASP A 27 7.85 -1.50 9.61
CA ASP A 27 9.14 -0.83 9.76
C ASP A 27 9.53 -0.60 11.23
N ARG A 28 8.54 -0.28 12.08
CA ARG A 28 8.76 0.00 13.51
C ARG A 28 8.86 -1.24 14.40
N ALA A 29 8.41 -2.40 13.93
CA ALA A 29 8.28 -3.59 14.78
C ALA A 29 9.62 -4.24 15.18
N GLY A 30 10.71 -3.99 14.44
CA GLY A 30 12.01 -4.67 14.64
C GLY A 30 12.76 -4.30 15.91
N ALA A 31 12.45 -3.15 16.52
CA ALA A 31 13.21 -2.64 17.66
C ALA A 31 13.01 -3.41 18.99
N ARG A 32 12.15 -4.44 19.02
CA ARG A 32 11.80 -5.16 20.27
C ARG A 32 12.67 -6.39 20.55
N GLY A 33 13.39 -6.91 19.55
CA GLY A 33 14.19 -8.12 19.64
C GLY A 33 15.34 -8.05 20.64
N ASP A 34 16.17 -7.02 20.53
CA ASP A 34 17.37 -6.85 21.36
C ASP A 34 17.02 -6.76 22.86
N ALA A 35 15.93 -6.07 23.18
CA ALA A 35 15.44 -5.95 24.55
C ALA A 35 14.99 -7.31 25.11
N LEU A 36 14.36 -8.16 24.29
CA LEU A 36 13.96 -9.51 24.68
C LEU A 36 15.18 -10.41 24.94
N GLU A 37 16.16 -10.41 24.04
CA GLU A 37 17.39 -11.20 24.22
C GLU A 37 18.17 -10.78 25.47
N ALA A 38 18.25 -9.47 25.72
CA ALA A 38 18.90 -8.91 26.90
C ALA A 38 18.16 -9.32 28.19
N ALA A 39 16.83 -9.30 28.17
CA ALA A 39 16.00 -9.71 29.31
C ALA A 39 16.15 -11.22 29.62
N ILE A 40 16.33 -12.06 28.60
CA ILE A 40 16.58 -13.50 28.80
C ILE A 40 17.98 -13.73 29.37
N GLY A 41 19.01 -13.08 28.83
CA GLY A 41 20.39 -13.19 29.32
C GLY A 41 20.98 -14.61 29.24
N ARG A 42 21.71 -15.02 30.28
CA ARG A 42 22.34 -16.35 30.41
C ARG A 42 22.20 -16.91 31.83
N PRO A 43 21.00 -17.28 32.28
CA PRO A 43 20.79 -17.81 33.62
C PRO A 43 21.60 -19.09 33.82
N PHE A 44 22.37 -19.15 34.92
CA PHE A 44 23.28 -20.27 35.22
C PHE A 44 24.27 -20.58 34.07
N GLY A 45 24.66 -19.57 33.28
CA GLY A 45 25.52 -19.73 32.11
C GLY A 45 24.84 -20.38 30.90
N ARG A 46 23.55 -20.74 30.98
CA ARG A 46 22.81 -21.38 29.89
C ARG A 46 22.23 -20.31 28.96
N GLY A 47 22.76 -20.24 27.73
CA GLY A 47 22.33 -19.28 26.70
C GLY A 47 21.28 -19.79 25.71
N GLY A 48 20.88 -21.06 25.78
CA GLY A 48 20.07 -21.68 24.73
C GLY A 48 18.74 -20.98 24.43
N LEU A 49 18.04 -20.46 25.45
CA LEU A 49 16.80 -19.71 25.25
C LEU A 49 17.05 -18.35 24.57
N ARG A 50 18.12 -17.65 24.96
CA ARG A 50 18.52 -16.39 24.33
C ARG A 50 18.89 -16.61 22.86
N ASP A 51 19.70 -17.63 22.58
CA ASP A 51 20.14 -17.93 21.23
C ASP A 51 18.96 -18.36 20.32
N ALA A 52 17.98 -19.09 20.89
CA ALA A 52 16.75 -19.43 20.18
C ALA A 52 15.88 -18.20 19.90
N ALA A 53 15.75 -17.29 20.88
CA ALA A 53 15.02 -16.02 20.70
C ALA A 53 15.67 -15.15 19.62
N GLY A 54 17.01 -15.03 19.60
CA GLY A 54 17.69 -14.26 18.56
C GLY A 54 17.57 -14.87 17.17
N LYS A 55 17.67 -16.20 17.04
CA LYS A 55 17.42 -16.88 15.76
C LYS A 55 16.00 -16.66 15.25
N PHE A 56 15.02 -16.73 16.16
CA PHE A 56 13.63 -16.46 15.82
C PHE A 56 13.47 -15.01 15.34
N GLU A 57 14.04 -14.03 16.05
CA GLU A 57 13.90 -12.62 15.68
C GLU A 57 14.59 -12.32 14.34
N SER A 58 15.79 -12.84 14.09
CA SER A 58 16.45 -12.68 12.78
C SER A 58 15.60 -13.24 11.63
N ALA A 59 15.12 -14.48 11.77
CA ALA A 59 14.27 -15.10 10.75
C ALA A 59 12.95 -14.34 10.57
N TRP A 60 12.40 -13.79 11.66
CA TRP A 60 11.18 -13.01 11.63
C TRP A 60 11.37 -11.64 10.99
N ASN A 61 12.49 -10.97 11.24
CA ASN A 61 12.87 -9.72 10.56
C ASN A 61 12.94 -9.92 9.05
N ASP A 62 13.62 -10.97 8.58
CA ASP A 62 13.69 -11.28 7.14
C ASP A 62 12.30 -11.48 6.52
N LYS A 63 11.39 -12.17 7.24
CA LYS A 63 10.00 -12.36 6.80
C LYS A 63 9.20 -11.06 6.82
N ARG A 64 9.44 -10.20 7.81
CA ARG A 64 8.80 -8.90 7.94
C ARG A 64 9.21 -7.99 6.78
N ASP A 65 10.50 -7.95 6.45
CA ASP A 65 11.02 -7.16 5.33
C ASP A 65 10.45 -7.65 3.99
N THR A 66 10.44 -8.98 3.78
CA THR A 66 9.84 -9.56 2.57
C THR A 66 8.34 -9.22 2.45
N LEU A 67 7.60 -9.23 3.56
CA LEU A 67 6.18 -8.89 3.54
C LEU A 67 5.96 -7.39 3.31
N ARG A 68 6.80 -6.54 3.91
CA ARG A 68 6.79 -5.09 3.69
C ARG A 68 7.00 -4.76 2.22
N GLU A 69 8.02 -5.31 1.58
CA GLU A 69 8.31 -5.08 0.16
C GLU A 69 7.10 -5.45 -0.72
N LYS A 70 6.47 -6.59 -0.46
CA LYS A 70 5.25 -7.00 -1.20
C LYS A 70 4.08 -6.04 -0.97
N LEU A 71 3.92 -5.53 0.24
CA LEU A 71 2.88 -4.55 0.55
C LEU A 71 3.16 -3.21 -0.13
N GLU A 72 4.42 -2.79 -0.22
CA GLU A 72 4.84 -1.60 -0.98
C GLU A 72 4.54 -1.76 -2.47
N GLU A 73 4.85 -2.92 -3.07
CA GLU A 73 4.50 -3.20 -4.47
C GLU A 73 2.99 -3.12 -4.72
N ILE A 74 2.19 -3.69 -3.81
CA ILE A 74 0.72 -3.63 -3.92
C ILE A 74 0.24 -2.19 -3.76
N GLN A 75 0.78 -1.45 -2.80
CA GLN A 75 0.46 -0.04 -2.56
C GLN A 75 0.74 0.80 -3.80
N GLN A 76 1.91 0.65 -4.42
CA GLN A 76 2.28 1.35 -5.65
C GLN A 76 1.31 1.03 -6.79
N LYS A 77 0.92 -0.23 -6.95
CA LYS A 77 -0.07 -0.62 -7.98
C LYS A 77 -1.45 0.00 -7.72
N VAL A 78 -1.92 0.00 -6.48
CA VAL A 78 -3.20 0.63 -6.09
C VAL A 78 -3.15 2.13 -6.37
N ASP A 79 -2.04 2.78 -6.03
CA ASP A 79 -1.82 4.22 -6.27
C ASP A 79 -1.82 4.54 -7.77
N GLN A 80 -1.08 3.76 -8.58
CA GLN A 80 -1.03 3.92 -10.05
C GLN A 80 -2.39 3.70 -10.72
N VAL A 81 -3.14 2.69 -10.28
CA VAL A 81 -4.50 2.45 -10.81
C VAL A 81 -5.41 3.60 -10.42
N GLY A 82 -5.37 4.07 -9.17
CA GLY A 82 -6.18 5.17 -8.70
C GLY A 82 -5.89 6.48 -9.44
N SER A 83 -4.61 6.83 -9.61
CA SER A 83 -4.20 8.04 -10.33
C SER A 83 -4.53 7.96 -11.82
N GLY A 84 -4.25 6.82 -12.47
CA GLY A 84 -4.51 6.65 -13.89
C GLY A 84 -5.98 6.80 -14.26
N TRP A 85 -6.89 6.30 -13.42
CA TRP A 85 -8.33 6.49 -13.61
C TRP A 85 -8.76 7.94 -13.36
N ALA A 86 -8.24 8.59 -12.31
CA ALA A 86 -8.55 9.98 -12.01
C ALA A 86 -8.08 10.94 -13.11
N ASP A 87 -6.88 10.72 -13.65
CA ASP A 87 -6.32 11.49 -14.76
C ASP A 87 -7.15 11.29 -16.03
N TRP A 88 -7.52 10.05 -16.33
CA TRP A 88 -8.39 9.74 -17.47
C TRP A 88 -9.77 10.41 -17.35
N ASP A 89 -10.40 10.39 -16.17
CA ASP A 89 -11.71 11.01 -15.92
C ASP A 89 -11.64 12.53 -16.09
N ALA A 90 -10.54 13.16 -15.64
CA ALA A 90 -10.29 14.58 -15.82
C ALA A 90 -10.14 14.96 -17.30
N ASP A 91 -9.35 14.19 -18.05
CA ASP A 91 -9.12 14.40 -19.49
C ASP A 91 -10.40 14.19 -20.31
N ALA A 92 -11.12 13.10 -20.06
CA ALA A 92 -12.40 12.80 -20.72
C ALA A 92 -13.44 13.90 -20.44
N SER A 93 -13.54 14.34 -19.18
CA SER A 93 -14.40 15.45 -18.78
C SER A 93 -14.04 16.76 -19.49
N ALA A 94 -12.75 17.04 -19.68
CA ALA A 94 -12.30 18.23 -20.40
C ALA A 94 -12.70 18.16 -21.88
N GLN A 95 -12.51 17.01 -22.55
CA GLN A 95 -12.88 16.79 -23.95
C GLN A 95 -14.40 16.93 -24.17
N LEU A 96 -15.22 16.31 -23.31
CA LEU A 96 -16.69 16.40 -23.38
C LEU A 96 -17.21 17.84 -23.20
N ARG A 97 -16.58 18.65 -22.33
CA ARG A 97 -16.93 20.07 -22.18
C ARG A 97 -16.60 20.88 -23.42
N VAL A 98 -15.49 20.58 -24.09
CA VAL A 98 -15.08 21.26 -25.34
C VAL A 98 -16.10 20.97 -26.45
N GLU A 99 -16.50 19.71 -26.64
CA GLU A 99 -17.50 19.32 -27.65
C GLU A 99 -18.87 20.00 -27.41
N SER A 100 -19.31 20.07 -26.15
CA SER A 100 -20.57 20.72 -25.78
C SER A 100 -20.55 22.24 -26.03
N GLY A 101 -19.39 22.89 -25.84
CA GLY A 101 -19.20 24.31 -26.16
C GLY A 101 -19.20 24.61 -27.66
N ASP A 102 -18.79 23.66 -28.48
CA ASP A 102 -18.70 23.83 -29.94
C ASP A 102 -20.07 23.73 -30.63
N THR A 103 -20.97 22.87 -30.12
CA THR A 103 -22.36 22.80 -30.59
C THR A 103 -23.17 24.08 -30.34
N THR A 104 -22.75 24.91 -29.37
CA THR A 104 -23.38 26.22 -29.08
C THR A 104 -22.99 27.30 -30.10
N ARG A 105 -21.93 27.08 -30.90
CA ARG A 105 -21.47 28.01 -31.95
C ARG A 105 -21.98 27.69 -33.36
N LEU A 106 -22.77 26.63 -33.52
CA LEU A 106 -23.42 26.34 -34.79
C LEU A 106 -24.49 27.42 -35.08
N PRO A 107 -24.46 28.10 -36.24
CA PRO A 107 -25.51 29.05 -36.59
C PRO A 107 -26.85 28.31 -36.62
N LYS A 108 -27.84 28.80 -35.86
CA LYS A 108 -29.21 28.30 -35.96
C LYS A 108 -29.66 28.46 -37.40
N ALA A 109 -29.93 27.34 -38.07
CA ALA A 109 -30.54 27.35 -39.40
C ALA A 109 -31.88 28.10 -39.29
N VAL A 110 -32.02 29.13 -40.14
CA VAL A 110 -33.20 29.97 -40.32
C VAL A 110 -34.33 29.17 -40.98
#